data_AF-A0A640LGB1-F1
#
_entry.id   AF-A0A640LGB1-F1
#
_cell.length_a   1.000
_cell.length_b   1.000
_cell.length_c   1.000
_cell.angle_alpha   90.00
_cell.angle_beta   90.00
_cell.angle_gamma   90.00
#
_symmetry.space_group_name_H-M   'P 1'
#
loop_
_entity.id
_entity.type
_entity.pdbx_description
1 polymer ?
#
loop_
_entity_poly.entity_id
_entity_poly.type
_entity_poly.pdbx_seq_one_letter_code
_entity_poly.pdbx_strand_id
1 'polypeptide(L)'
;MILIIYFIYFIILDTSFPGCLLLSIITGVILWSIGLIHLKLFYELREKQKIMNIATINEMKKNKYMSPGRKERYIKDYSSTKDELEKIMTYAKFMLEAKEREYEIKDDNRNLDI
;
A
#
# COMPACT_ATOMS: atom_id res chain seq x y z
N MET A 1 -9.57 -16.00 -39.32
CA MET A 1 -10.72 -16.87 -39.64
C MET A 1 -10.27 -18.27 -40.09
N ILE A 2 -9.44 -18.40 -41.14
CA ILE A 2 -8.93 -19.69 -41.64
C ILE A 2 -8.12 -20.47 -40.57
N LEU A 3 -7.28 -19.77 -39.79
CA LEU A 3 -6.54 -20.36 -38.66
C LEU A 3 -7.44 -20.95 -37.57
N ILE A 4 -8.58 -20.31 -37.29
CA ILE A 4 -9.56 -20.79 -36.30
C ILE A 4 -10.25 -22.06 -36.81
N ILE A 5 -10.57 -22.11 -38.11
CA ILE A 5 -11.18 -23.28 -38.76
C ILE A 5 -10.21 -24.48 -38.75
N TYR A 6 -8.94 -24.25 -39.08
CA TYR A 6 -7.90 -25.30 -39.02
C TYR A 6 -7.65 -25.79 -37.59
N PHE A 7 -7.67 -24.88 -36.61
CA PHE A 7 -7.54 -25.21 -35.20
C PHE A 7 -8.70 -26.10 -34.72
N ILE A 8 -9.94 -25.76 -35.08
CA ILE A 8 -11.13 -26.59 -34.78
C ILE A 8 -11.05 -27.95 -35.47
N TYR A 9 -10.65 -27.99 -36.75
CA TYR A 9 -10.49 -29.24 -37.50
C TYR A 9 -9.43 -30.17 -36.88
N PHE A 10 -8.31 -29.60 -36.43
CA PHE A 10 -7.24 -30.30 -35.75
C PHE A 10 -7.68 -30.83 -34.38
N ILE A 11 -8.48 -30.06 -33.62
CA ILE A 11 -9.11 -30.48 -32.35
C ILE A 11 -10.01 -31.71 -32.51
N ILE A 12 -10.73 -31.82 -33.63
CA ILE A 12 -11.67 -32.91 -33.88
C ILE A 12 -10.94 -34.22 -34.28
N LEU A 13 -9.80 -34.13 -34.97
CA LEU A 13 -9.10 -35.28 -35.54
C LEU A 13 -8.03 -35.90 -34.64
N ASP A 14 -7.38 -35.11 -33.79
CA ASP A 14 -6.35 -35.57 -32.88
C ASP A 14 -6.85 -35.33 -31.46
N THR A 15 -7.18 -36.37 -30.70
CA THR A 15 -7.86 -36.18 -29.40
C THR A 15 -6.88 -35.84 -28.27
N SER A 16 -5.57 -36.02 -28.47
CA SER A 16 -4.58 -35.86 -27.40
C SER A 16 -3.84 -34.51 -27.44
N PHE A 17 -3.36 -34.08 -28.61
CA PHE A 17 -2.52 -32.89 -28.75
C PHE A 17 -3.29 -31.54 -28.68
N PRO A 18 -4.45 -31.38 -29.32
CA PRO A 18 -5.24 -30.15 -29.29
C PRO A 18 -5.98 -29.91 -27.97
N GLY A 19 -6.33 -30.98 -27.24
CA GLY A 19 -6.89 -30.87 -25.89
C GLY A 19 -5.91 -30.22 -24.92
N CYS A 20 -4.64 -30.65 -24.94
CA CYS A 20 -3.57 -30.03 -24.17
C CYS A 20 -3.31 -28.57 -24.56
N LEU A 21 -3.43 -28.22 -25.84
CA LEU A 21 -3.32 -26.84 -26.32
C LEU A 21 -4.50 -25.97 -25.88
N LEU A 22 -5.72 -26.48 -25.92
CA LEU A 22 -6.90 -25.77 -25.41
C LEU A 22 -6.77 -25.51 -23.90
N LEU A 23 -6.35 -26.52 -23.14
CA LEU A 23 -6.10 -26.39 -21.72
C LEU A 23 -5.02 -25.34 -21.43
N SER A 24 -3.91 -25.34 -22.18
CA SER A 24 -2.85 -24.36 -21.98
C SER A 24 -3.30 -22.93 -22.31
N ILE A 25 -4.12 -22.74 -23.36
CA ILE A 25 -4.72 -21.44 -23.70
C ILE A 25 -5.65 -20.97 -22.58
N ILE A 26 -6.55 -21.83 -22.09
CA ILE A 26 -7.48 -21.50 -21.01
C ILE A 26 -6.71 -21.12 -19.74
N THR A 27 -5.72 -21.93 -19.34
CA THR A 27 -4.87 -21.63 -18.18
C THR A 27 -4.10 -20.32 -18.37
N GLY A 28 -3.58 -20.06 -19.57
CA GLY A 28 -2.89 -18.82 -19.90
C GLY A 28 -3.79 -17.58 -19.78
N VAL A 29 -5.03 -17.65 -20.27
CA VAL A 29 -6.01 -16.57 -20.16
C VAL A 29 -6.40 -16.30 -18.71
N ILE A 30 -6.58 -17.36 -17.90
CA ILE A 30 -6.88 -17.23 -16.47
C ILE A 30 -5.72 -16.55 -15.74
N LEU A 31 -4.49 -17.02 -15.93
CA LEU A 31 -3.30 -16.44 -15.30
C LEU A 31 -3.09 -14.97 -15.72
N TRP A 32 -3.29 -14.66 -17.00
CA TRP A 32 -3.17 -13.29 -17.50
C TRP A 32 -4.23 -12.36 -16.90
N SER A 33 -5.47 -12.84 -16.79
CA SER A 33 -6.56 -12.08 -16.17
C SER A 33 -6.29 -11.79 -14.69
N ILE A 34 -5.81 -12.79 -13.94
CA ILE A 34 -5.38 -12.61 -12.53
C ILE A 34 -4.24 -11.59 -12.44
N GLY A 35 -3.26 -11.68 -13.34
CA GLY A 35 -2.12 -10.75 -13.39
C GLY A 35 -2.57 -9.30 -13.65
N LEU A 36 -3.52 -9.08 -14.56
CA LEU A 36 -4.07 -7.74 -14.84
C LEU A 36 -4.80 -7.15 -13.64
N ILE A 37 -5.58 -7.96 -12.91
CA ILE A 37 -6.26 -7.52 -11.68
C ILE A 37 -5.22 -7.12 -10.62
N HIS A 38 -4.18 -7.92 -10.41
CA HIS A 38 -3.11 -7.62 -9.46
C HIS A 38 -2.36 -6.34 -9.84
N LEU A 39 -2.05 -6.16 -11.12
CA LEU A 39 -1.37 -4.96 -11.61
C LEU A 39 -2.20 -3.70 -11.35
N LYS A 40 -3.49 -3.73 -11.66
CA LYS A 40 -4.40 -2.61 -11.40
C LYS A 40 -4.46 -2.29 -9.90
N LEU A 41 -4.65 -3.31 -9.07
CA LEU A 41 -4.70 -3.15 -7.61
C LEU A 41 -3.39 -2.57 -7.06
N PHE A 42 -2.25 -3.02 -7.56
CA PHE A 42 -0.93 -2.52 -7.17
C PHE A 42 -0.75 -1.02 -7.48
N TYR A 43 -1.19 -0.57 -8.66
CA TYR A 43 -1.10 0.86 -9.02
C TYR A 43 -2.00 1.72 -8.15
N GLU A 44 -3.25 1.31 -7.94
CA GLU A 44 -4.19 2.05 -7.08
C GLU A 44 -3.68 2.14 -5.63
N LEU A 45 -3.14 1.04 -5.08
CA LEU A 45 -2.56 1.03 -3.74
C LEU A 45 -1.36 1.97 -3.63
N ARG A 46 -0.46 1.96 -4.63
CA ARG A 46 0.70 2.86 -4.66
C ARG A 46 0.29 4.33 -4.70
N GLU A 47 -0.76 4.67 -5.45
CA GLU A 47 -1.26 6.04 -5.50
C GLU A 47 -1.86 6.48 -4.16
N LYS A 48 -2.73 5.64 -3.58
CA LYS A 48 -3.31 5.90 -2.25
C LYS A 48 -2.23 6.02 -1.16
N GLN A 49 -1.19 5.21 -1.24
CA GLN A 49 -0.06 5.27 -0.32
C GLN A 49 0.70 6.60 -0.41
N LYS A 50 0.90 7.16 -1.61
CA LYS A 50 1.52 8.49 -1.76
C LYS A 50 0.68 9.57 -1.08
N ILE A 51 -0.64 9.54 -1.29
CA ILE A 51 -1.58 10.48 -0.67
C ILE A 51 -1.53 10.37 0.85
N MET A 52 -1.57 9.13 1.37
CA MET A 52 -1.48 8.84 2.80
C MET A 52 -0.17 9.36 3.40
N ASN A 53 0.98 9.10 2.77
CA ASN A 53 2.28 9.57 3.24
C ASN A 53 2.33 11.11 3.35
N ILE A 54 1.76 11.83 2.37
CA ILE A 54 1.68 13.29 2.41
C ILE A 54 0.78 13.76 3.56
N ALA A 55 -0.38 13.11 3.73
CA ALA A 55 -1.32 13.42 4.81
C ALA A 55 -0.67 13.21 6.19
N THR A 56 0.02 12.08 6.39
CA THR A 56 0.73 11.75 7.62
C THR A 56 1.82 12.78 7.95
N ILE A 57 2.66 13.16 6.98
CA ILE A 57 3.69 14.19 7.19
C ILE A 57 3.06 15.54 7.55
N ASN A 58 1.95 15.90 6.90
CA ASN A 58 1.24 17.15 7.20
C ASN A 58 0.64 17.14 8.61
N GLU A 59 0.10 16.01 9.06
CA GLU A 59 -0.39 15.83 10.42
C GLU A 59 0.74 15.98 11.44
N MET A 60 1.89 15.32 11.20
CA MET A 60 3.08 15.49 12.04
C MET A 60 3.51 16.96 12.14
N LYS A 61 3.55 17.69 11.02
CA LYS A 61 3.92 19.12 10.99
C LYS A 61 2.95 19.99 11.81
N LYS A 62 1.66 19.75 11.67
CA LYS A 62 0.58 20.50 12.32
C LYS A 62 0.43 20.20 13.81
N ASN A 63 1.01 19.12 14.32
CA ASN A 63 0.95 18.79 15.74
C ASN A 63 1.50 19.93 16.61
N LYS A 64 0.70 20.37 17.58
CA LYS A 64 1.03 21.51 18.47
C LYS A 64 1.77 21.13 19.75
N TYR A 65 1.72 19.86 20.14
CA TYR A 65 2.31 19.36 21.39
C TYR A 65 3.79 19.01 21.22
N MET A 66 4.21 18.72 20.00
CA MET A 66 5.61 18.44 19.65
C MET A 66 6.40 19.70 19.32
N SER A 67 7.65 19.75 19.80
CA SER A 67 8.57 20.84 19.48
C SER A 67 9.05 20.76 18.01
N PRO A 68 9.36 21.91 17.37
CA PRO A 68 9.78 21.93 15.96
C PRO A 68 10.93 20.97 15.64
N GLY A 69 12.00 20.97 16.44
CA GLY A 69 13.14 20.08 16.23
C GLY A 69 12.83 18.59 16.41
N ARG A 70 11.89 18.23 17.31
CA ARG A 70 11.43 16.82 17.42
C ARG A 70 10.58 16.42 16.21
N LYS A 71 9.68 17.30 15.76
CA LYS A 71 8.87 17.07 14.54
C LYS A 71 9.76 16.81 13.32
N GLU A 72 10.78 17.64 13.12
CA GLU A 72 11.72 17.50 12.01
C GLU A 72 12.44 16.15 12.01
N ARG A 73 12.87 15.67 13.19
CA ARG A 73 13.51 14.34 13.29
C ARG A 73 12.56 13.22 12.89
N TYR A 74 11.35 13.18 13.45
CA TYR A 74 10.38 12.13 13.10
C TYR A 74 9.99 12.16 11.62
N ILE A 75 9.82 13.35 11.03
CA ILE A 75 9.51 13.49 9.60
C ILE A 75 10.70 13.00 8.75
N LYS A 76 11.93 13.34 9.14
CA LYS A 76 13.15 12.89 8.45
C LYS A 76 13.25 11.37 8.50
N ASP A 77 13.10 10.77 9.67
CA ASP A 77 13.18 9.33 9.87
C ASP A 77 12.10 8.63 9.01
N TYR A 78 10.84 9.07 9.14
CA TYR A 78 9.71 8.56 8.36
C TYR A 78 9.92 8.67 6.84
N SER A 79 10.50 9.78 6.36
CA SER A 79 10.73 10.00 4.93
C SER A 79 11.94 9.23 4.40
N SER A 80 12.94 8.96 5.25
CA SER A 80 14.17 8.24 4.89
C SER A 80 13.97 6.72 4.82
N THR A 81 13.02 6.20 5.58
CA THR A 81 12.68 4.78 5.63
C THR A 81 12.01 4.33 4.33
N LYS A 82 12.45 3.17 3.81
CA LYS A 82 11.79 2.50 2.67
C LYS A 82 10.76 1.47 3.10
N ASP A 83 10.93 0.90 4.29
CA ASP A 83 10.05 -0.12 4.85
C ASP A 83 8.73 0.47 5.36
N GLU A 84 7.61 -0.07 4.92
CA GLU A 84 6.27 0.45 5.27
C GLU A 84 5.92 0.20 6.74
N LEU A 85 6.35 -0.94 7.30
CA LEU A 85 6.09 -1.27 8.69
C LEU A 85 6.86 -0.31 9.62
N GLU A 86 8.12 -0.03 9.30
CA GLU A 86 8.95 0.91 10.03
C GLU A 86 8.42 2.35 9.91
N LYS A 87 7.86 2.76 8.76
CA LYS A 87 7.12 4.02 8.64
C LYS A 87 5.93 4.10 9.59
N ILE A 88 5.10 3.05 9.62
CA ILE A 88 3.93 2.99 10.52
C ILE A 88 4.39 3.06 11.97
N MET A 89 5.44 2.32 12.33
CA MET A 89 6.00 2.32 13.68
C MET A 89 6.56 3.70 14.08
N THR A 90 7.25 4.38 13.16
CA THR A 90 7.76 5.75 13.37
C THR A 90 6.62 6.73 13.63
N TYR A 91 5.55 6.64 12.85
CA TYR A 91 4.37 7.46 13.06
C TYR A 91 3.65 7.14 14.37
N ALA A 92 3.52 5.86 14.74
CA ALA A 92 2.92 5.46 16.00
C ALA A 92 3.69 6.00 17.22
N LYS A 93 5.03 5.94 17.18
CA LYS A 93 5.90 6.53 18.23
C LYS A 93 5.70 8.04 18.34
N PHE A 94 5.65 8.74 17.20
CA PHE A 94 5.38 10.17 17.16
C PHE A 94 4.03 10.51 17.83
N MET A 95 2.96 9.77 17.50
CA MET A 95 1.62 10.01 18.04
C MET A 95 1.53 9.71 19.53
N LEU A 96 2.17 8.64 19.99
CA LEU A 96 2.23 8.27 21.40
C LEU A 96 2.91 9.38 22.22
N GLU A 97 4.10 9.81 21.81
CA GLU A 97 4.82 10.88 22.51
C GLU A 97 4.06 12.22 22.46
N ALA A 98 3.42 12.55 21.34
CA ALA A 98 2.62 13.77 21.24
C ALA A 98 1.42 13.75 22.19
N LYS A 99 0.83 12.57 22.41
CA LYS A 99 -0.28 12.37 23.34
C LYS A 99 0.17 12.44 24.80
N GLU A 100 1.33 11.88 25.13
CA GLU A 100 1.94 12.01 26.47
C GLU A 100 2.17 13.48 26.82
N ARG A 101 2.77 14.26 25.90
CA ARG A 101 2.96 15.71 26.06
C ARG A 101 1.66 16.48 26.21
N GLU A 102 0.61 16.08 25.49
CA GLU A 102 -0.71 16.67 25.66
C GLU A 102 -1.27 16.44 27.07
N TYR A 103 -1.06 15.25 27.64
CA TYR A 103 -1.48 14.97 29.01
C TYR A 103 -0.68 15.77 30.03
N GLU A 104 0.65 15.86 29.88
CA GLU A 104 1.52 16.66 30.76
C GLU A 104 1.05 18.12 30.81
N ILE A 105 0.83 18.76 29.66
CA ILE A 105 0.37 20.15 29.60
C ILE A 105 -1.02 20.32 30.25
N LYS A 106 -1.92 19.35 30.07
CA LYS A 106 -3.27 19.40 30.66
C LYS A 106 -3.28 19.12 32.16
N ASP A 107 -2.29 18.40 32.68
CA ASP A 107 -2.15 18.11 34.10
C ASP A 107 -1.53 19.30 34.82
N ASP A 108 -0.46 19.87 34.26
CA ASP A 108 0.17 21.10 34.76
C ASP A 108 -0.82 22.26 34.85
N ASN A 109 -1.65 22.46 33.81
CA ASN A 109 -2.68 23.49 33.84
C ASN A 109 -3.75 23.25 34.93
N ARG A 110 -4.08 21.99 35.23
CA ARG A 110 -5.05 21.66 36.29
C ARG A 110 -4.49 21.90 37.69
N ASN A 111 -3.19 21.69 37.88
CA ASN A 111 -2.52 21.92 39.16
C ASN A 111 -2.24 23.41 39.43
N LEU A 112 -2.24 24.26 38.40
CA LEU A 112 -2.10 25.72 38.53
C LEU A 112 -3.42 26.44 38.88
N ASP A 113 -4.56 25.79 38.68
CA ASP A 113 -5.90 26.32 38.98
C ASP A 113 -6.38 26.01 40.43
N ILE A 114 -5.53 25.41 41.27
CA ILE A 114 -5.76 25.09 42.70
C ILE A 114 -4.93 26.00 43.59
#